data_AF-A0A1Y2FZ43-F1
#
_entry.id   AF-A0A1Y2FZ43-F1
#
_cell.length_a   1.000
_cell.length_b   1.000
_cell.length_c   1.000
_cell.angle_alpha   90.00
_cell.angle_beta   90.00
_cell.angle_gamma   90.00
#
_symmetry.space_group_name_H-M   'P 1'
#
loop_
_entity.id
_entity.type
_entity.pdbx_description
1 polymer ?
#
loop_
_entity_poly.entity_id
_entity_poly.type
_entity_poly.pdbx_seq_one_letter_code
_entity_poly.pdbx_strand_id
1 'polypeptide(L)'
;MVDKRKKDVPLSQEYVNDSDDSASDKKPTVKKSKKVKKEPTPEQEDSDSDSEEEEKMSTNDEGDRFLRLSNNRRVTVRQFKGKTLVDIRETYEKDGKDGLPGKKGISLNAEQFQKLKQSMGLIDEAIKALK
;
A
#
# COMPACT_ATOMS: atom_id res chain seq x y z
N MET A 1 32.42 9.94 -52.05
CA MET A 1 31.48 11.04 -51.76
C MET A 1 30.58 10.62 -50.60
N VAL A 2 30.14 11.59 -49.81
CA VAL A 2 29.35 11.38 -48.59
C VAL A 2 27.90 11.04 -48.94
N ASP A 3 27.29 10.09 -48.24
CA ASP A 3 25.91 10.29 -47.82
C ASP A 3 25.56 9.59 -46.50
N LYS A 4 24.77 10.28 -45.67
CA LYS A 4 24.35 9.81 -44.34
C LYS A 4 22.94 9.24 -44.43
N ARG A 5 22.65 8.17 -43.67
CA ARG A 5 21.39 8.07 -42.91
C ARG A 5 21.43 6.97 -41.85
N LYS A 6 21.31 7.44 -40.60
CA LYS A 6 20.83 6.74 -39.42
C LYS A 6 19.45 6.09 -39.64
N LYS A 7 19.11 5.21 -38.69
CA LYS A 7 17.82 5.00 -37.99
C LYS A 7 17.41 3.52 -38.02
N ASP A 8 17.57 2.80 -36.92
CA ASP A 8 16.79 2.79 -35.66
C ASP A 8 15.67 1.74 -35.74
N VAL A 9 15.67 0.80 -34.78
CA VAL A 9 14.69 -0.27 -34.65
C VAL A 9 13.44 0.27 -33.94
N PRO A 10 12.23 0.19 -34.53
CA PRO A 10 11.00 0.56 -33.84
C PRO A 10 10.52 -0.57 -32.92
N LEU A 11 10.73 -0.38 -31.62
CA LEU A 11 10.04 -1.11 -30.57
C LEU A 11 8.64 -0.48 -30.37
N SER A 12 7.61 -1.09 -30.96
CA SER A 12 6.21 -0.79 -30.63
C SER A 12 5.30 -1.91 -31.13
N GLN A 13 4.75 -2.71 -30.22
CA GLN A 13 3.52 -3.44 -30.47
C GLN A 13 2.52 -3.04 -29.39
N GLU A 14 1.46 -2.40 -29.83
CA GLU A 14 0.55 -1.65 -28.97
C GLU A 14 -0.55 -2.52 -28.37
N TYR A 15 -1.24 -1.94 -27.38
CA TYR A 15 -2.43 -2.51 -26.78
C TYR A 15 -3.53 -2.68 -27.82
N VAL A 16 -4.00 -3.92 -28.03
CA VAL A 16 -5.32 -4.14 -28.64
C VAL A 16 -6.40 -3.86 -27.60
N ASN A 17 -7.25 -2.89 -27.90
CA ASN A 17 -8.37 -2.48 -27.05
C ASN A 17 -9.61 -2.43 -27.96
N ASP A 18 -10.49 -3.41 -27.81
CA ASP A 18 -11.72 -3.63 -28.59
C ASP A 18 -12.76 -4.03 -27.52
N SER A 19 -13.65 -3.17 -27.02
CA SER A 19 -14.57 -2.20 -27.65
C SER A 19 -15.84 -2.84 -28.23
N ASP A 20 -16.66 -3.42 -27.34
CA ASP A 20 -18.08 -3.71 -27.60
C ASP A 20 -18.98 -2.75 -26.80
N ASP A 21 -20.19 -2.52 -27.28
CA ASP A 21 -20.95 -1.26 -27.15
C ASP A 21 -22.41 -1.52 -26.76
N SER A 22 -22.94 -0.72 -25.81
CA SER A 22 -24.15 0.10 -26.07
C SER A 22 -24.68 0.85 -24.84
N ALA A 23 -24.82 2.16 -25.02
CA ALA A 23 -25.94 3.06 -24.62
C ALA A 23 -26.54 3.05 -23.19
N SER A 24 -27.09 4.15 -22.65
CA SER A 24 -26.98 5.60 -22.90
C SER A 24 -27.93 6.32 -21.91
N ASP A 25 -27.50 7.34 -21.15
CA ASP A 25 -28.34 8.52 -20.84
C ASP A 25 -27.51 9.73 -20.33
N LYS A 26 -28.16 10.90 -20.17
CA LYS A 26 -27.57 12.24 -20.38
C LYS A 26 -27.27 13.08 -19.12
N LYS A 27 -26.30 13.99 -19.32
CA LYS A 27 -25.94 15.26 -18.62
C LYS A 27 -27.12 16.05 -17.98
N PRO A 28 -26.92 17.01 -17.02
CA PRO A 28 -25.88 18.07 -17.11
C PRO A 28 -25.22 18.64 -15.81
N THR A 29 -24.35 19.63 -16.05
CA THR A 29 -23.41 20.42 -15.23
C THR A 29 -23.98 21.48 -14.25
N VAL A 30 -23.24 21.84 -13.17
CA VAL A 30 -23.21 23.20 -12.54
C VAL A 30 -21.79 23.55 -12.02
N LYS A 31 -21.48 24.85 -11.81
CA LYS A 31 -20.15 25.47 -11.55
C LYS A 31 -19.98 26.05 -10.11
N LYS A 32 -18.70 26.25 -9.71
CA LYS A 32 -18.14 27.29 -8.78
C LYS A 32 -18.70 27.47 -7.34
N SER A 33 -17.87 27.16 -6.33
CA SER A 33 -17.70 27.87 -5.02
C SER A 33 -16.65 27.13 -4.15
N LYS A 34 -15.94 27.69 -3.14
CA LYS A 34 -15.70 29.09 -2.69
C LYS A 34 -14.19 29.24 -2.30
N LYS A 35 -13.83 29.86 -1.15
CA LYS A 35 -12.45 29.98 -0.60
C LYS A 35 -12.48 30.37 0.90
N VAL A 36 -11.87 29.57 1.80
CA VAL A 36 -11.53 29.89 3.22
C VAL A 36 -10.32 28.99 3.59
N LYS A 37 -9.07 29.47 3.70
CA LYS A 37 -8.36 30.07 4.88
C LYS A 37 -8.32 29.22 6.18
N LYS A 38 -7.23 28.46 6.36
CA LYS A 38 -6.18 28.54 7.43
C LYS A 38 -6.57 29.32 8.73
N GLU A 39 -6.24 28.95 9.98
CA GLU A 39 -5.14 28.17 10.63
C GLU A 39 -5.64 27.53 11.97
N PRO A 40 -4.82 27.14 12.98
CA PRO A 40 -3.76 26.12 13.04
C PRO A 40 -4.09 24.94 14.03
N THR A 41 -3.07 24.19 14.43
CA THR A 41 -2.99 22.98 15.29
C THR A 41 -3.63 23.09 16.70
N PRO A 42 -3.92 21.95 17.34
CA PRO A 42 -2.90 21.37 18.24
C PRO A 42 -2.32 20.06 17.72
N GLU A 43 -0.99 19.97 17.77
CA GLU A 43 -0.26 18.72 17.64
C GLU A 43 -0.58 17.90 18.90
N GLN A 44 -1.31 16.80 18.74
CA GLN A 44 -1.38 15.79 19.79
C GLN A 44 -0.15 14.91 19.64
N GLU A 45 0.85 15.32 20.41
CA GLU A 45 2.00 14.55 20.91
C GLU A 45 1.95 13.06 20.54
N ASP A 46 2.89 12.64 19.70
CA ASP A 46 3.21 11.23 19.50
C ASP A 46 3.59 10.62 20.87
N SER A 47 2.59 10.05 21.53
CA SER A 47 2.81 9.25 22.72
C SER A 47 3.44 7.94 22.26
N ASP A 48 4.77 7.92 22.24
CA ASP A 48 5.59 6.72 22.39
C ASP A 48 5.34 6.12 23.79
N SER A 49 4.10 5.68 24.02
CA SER A 49 3.76 4.74 25.05
C SER A 49 4.15 3.37 24.49
N ASP A 50 5.45 3.08 24.60
CA ASP A 50 6.04 1.75 24.44
C ASP A 50 5.51 0.84 25.57
N SER A 51 4.21 0.56 25.45
CA SER A 51 3.53 -0.45 26.24
C SER A 51 4.00 -1.78 25.68
N GLU A 52 4.67 -2.56 26.52
CA GLU A 52 5.10 -3.93 26.23
C GLU A 52 3.86 -4.86 26.06
N GLU A 53 3.03 -4.60 25.05
CA GLU A 53 1.97 -5.50 24.59
C GLU A 53 2.67 -6.76 24.07
N GLU A 54 2.63 -7.84 24.85
CA GLU A 54 3.13 -9.16 24.44
C GLU A 54 2.73 -9.46 22.98
N GLU A 55 3.71 -9.73 22.11
CA GLU A 55 3.62 -9.96 20.66
C GLU A 55 2.58 -11.06 20.28
N LYS A 56 1.29 -10.71 20.38
CA LYS A 56 0.13 -11.59 20.19
C LYS A 56 -0.68 -11.10 19.00
N MET A 57 -1.11 -12.07 18.17
CA MET A 57 -2.03 -11.76 17.10
C MET A 57 -3.40 -11.33 17.65
N SER A 58 -3.81 -10.13 17.30
CA SER A 58 -5.18 -9.61 17.46
C SER A 58 -6.03 -9.95 16.24
N THR A 59 -7.33 -9.69 16.30
CA THR A 59 -8.29 -9.87 15.17
C THR A 59 -9.03 -8.55 14.93
N ASN A 60 -9.21 -8.14 13.68
CA ASN A 60 -9.90 -6.90 13.33
C ASN A 60 -11.40 -7.11 13.06
N ASP A 61 -12.13 -6.02 12.77
CA ASP A 61 -13.56 -6.04 12.44
C ASP A 61 -13.90 -6.87 11.20
N GLU A 62 -12.93 -7.13 10.32
CA GLU A 62 -13.06 -7.98 9.12
C GLU A 62 -12.85 -9.47 9.43
N GLY A 63 -12.45 -9.83 10.66
CA GLY A 63 -12.12 -11.20 11.07
C GLY A 63 -10.68 -11.64 10.74
N ASP A 64 -9.87 -10.75 10.18
CA ASP A 64 -8.47 -11.03 9.82
C ASP A 64 -7.54 -10.92 11.03
N ARG A 65 -6.56 -11.82 11.12
CA ARG A 65 -5.54 -11.80 12.18
C ARG A 65 -4.45 -10.78 11.88
N PHE A 66 -3.96 -10.10 12.91
CA PHE A 66 -2.93 -9.09 12.74
C PHE A 66 -1.98 -8.94 13.91
N LEU A 67 -0.82 -8.34 13.63
CA LEU A 67 0.23 -7.96 14.57
C LEU A 67 0.59 -6.49 14.33
N ARG A 68 0.70 -5.68 15.38
CA ARG A 68 1.21 -4.30 15.28
C ARG A 68 2.74 -4.33 15.25
N LEU A 69 3.35 -3.54 14.39
CA LEU A 69 4.81 -3.32 14.33
C LEU A 69 5.21 -1.94 14.88
N SER A 70 4.27 -1.00 14.86
CA SER A 70 4.31 0.32 15.49
C SER A 70 2.87 0.87 15.52
N ASN A 71 2.66 2.01 16.19
CA ASN A 71 1.36 2.71 16.25
C ASN A 71 0.67 2.86 14.87
N ASN A 72 1.47 3.02 13.81
CA ASN A 72 1.02 3.25 12.43
C ASN A 72 1.44 2.15 11.43
N ARG A 73 1.89 0.97 11.87
CA ARG A 73 2.27 -0.15 10.99
C ARG A 73 1.78 -1.49 11.49
N ARG A 74 1.27 -2.30 10.58
CA ARG A 74 0.62 -3.58 10.90
C ARG A 74 0.97 -4.67 9.88
N VAL A 75 1.16 -5.89 10.37
CA VAL A 75 1.12 -7.12 9.58
C VAL A 75 -0.27 -7.72 9.69
N THR A 76 -0.95 -8.00 8.57
CA THR A 76 -2.27 -8.67 8.55
C THR A 76 -2.19 -9.95 7.74
N VAL A 77 -2.73 -11.04 8.25
CA VAL A 77 -2.89 -12.31 7.55
C VAL A 77 -4.37 -12.47 7.20
N ARG A 78 -4.67 -12.45 5.90
CA ARG A 78 -6.04 -12.48 5.38
C ARG A 78 -6.21 -13.39 4.17
N GLN A 79 -7.45 -13.66 3.79
CA GLN A 79 -7.76 -14.45 2.60
C GLN A 79 -8.52 -13.62 1.56
N PHE A 80 -7.94 -13.49 0.36
CA PHE A 80 -8.54 -12.75 -0.76
C PHE A 80 -8.65 -13.64 -1.99
N LYS A 81 -9.88 -13.81 -2.52
CA LYS A 81 -10.17 -14.66 -3.69
C LYS A 81 -9.54 -16.07 -3.59
N GLY A 82 -9.68 -16.71 -2.43
CA GLY A 82 -9.14 -18.05 -2.14
C GLY A 82 -7.62 -18.11 -1.94
N LYS A 83 -6.90 -16.98 -1.90
CA LYS A 83 -5.45 -16.92 -1.66
C LYS A 83 -5.16 -16.28 -0.32
N THR A 84 -4.31 -16.92 0.48
CA THR A 84 -3.78 -16.34 1.72
C THR A 84 -2.71 -15.30 1.39
N LEU A 85 -2.87 -14.10 1.94
CA LEU A 85 -1.95 -12.98 1.79
C LEU A 85 -1.44 -12.50 3.15
N VAL A 86 -0.20 -12.03 3.18
CA VAL A 86 0.42 -11.35 4.32
C VAL A 86 0.65 -9.90 3.90
N ASP A 87 -0.19 -9.00 4.39
CA ASP A 87 -0.10 -7.56 4.15
C ASP A 87 0.79 -6.89 5.21
N ILE A 88 1.87 -6.23 4.79
CA ILE A 88 2.72 -5.39 5.64
C ILE A 88 2.49 -3.94 5.21
N ARG A 89 1.80 -3.15 6.03
CA ARG A 89 1.17 -1.89 5.59
C ARG A 89 1.18 -0.81 6.66
N GLU A 90 1.36 0.45 6.25
CA GLU A 90 1.10 1.60 7.12
C GLU A 90 -0.41 1.75 7.32
N THR A 91 -0.85 1.92 8.56
CA THR A 91 -2.24 2.18 8.94
C THR A 91 -2.46 3.66 9.23
N TYR A 92 -3.71 4.11 9.14
CA TYR A 92 -4.13 5.45 9.53
C TYR A 92 -5.42 5.40 10.34
N GLU A 93 -5.65 6.43 11.15
CA GLU A 93 -6.94 6.69 11.79
C GLU A 93 -7.79 7.60 10.91
N LYS A 94 -9.11 7.37 10.85
CA LYS A 94 -10.05 8.34 10.28
C LYS A 94 -11.44 8.22 10.89
N ASP A 95 -12.04 9.35 11.27
CA ASP A 95 -13.39 9.44 11.83
C ASP A 95 -13.58 8.53 13.06
N GLY A 96 -12.56 8.43 13.94
CA GLY A 96 -12.56 7.54 15.11
C GLY A 96 -12.44 6.05 14.79
N LYS A 97 -11.97 5.70 13.58
CA LYS A 97 -11.65 4.31 13.19
C LYS A 97 -10.15 4.14 13.01
N ASP A 98 -9.57 3.36 13.90
CA ASP A 98 -8.15 3.00 13.90
C ASP A 98 -7.82 1.86 12.94
N GLY A 99 -6.53 1.72 12.63
CA GLY A 99 -6.01 0.54 11.92
C GLY A 99 -6.41 0.43 10.45
N LEU A 100 -6.96 1.49 9.83
CA LEU A 100 -7.39 1.46 8.43
C LEU A 100 -6.17 1.30 7.50
N PRO A 101 -6.23 0.42 6.48
CA PRO A 101 -5.08 0.12 5.63
C PRO A 101 -4.74 1.30 4.69
N GLY A 102 -3.56 1.90 4.87
CA GLY A 102 -3.05 2.99 4.04
C GLY A 102 -2.48 2.54 2.68
N LYS A 103 -2.16 3.51 1.82
CA LYS A 103 -1.62 3.24 0.46
C LYS A 103 -0.24 2.59 0.49
N LYS A 104 0.63 2.99 1.42
CA LYS A 104 2.00 2.48 1.55
C LYS A 104 1.99 1.10 2.22
N GLY A 105 2.52 0.10 1.53
CA GLY A 105 2.61 -1.27 2.02
C GLY A 105 2.61 -2.27 0.88
N ILE A 106 2.97 -3.51 1.19
CA ILE A 106 3.05 -4.63 0.24
C ILE A 106 2.18 -5.79 0.73
N SER A 107 1.57 -6.48 -0.22
CA SER A 107 0.82 -7.72 0.01
C SER A 107 1.66 -8.87 -0.54
N LEU A 108 2.18 -9.72 0.34
CA LEU A 108 2.98 -10.89 -0.03
C LEU A 108 2.06 -12.11 -0.14
N ASN A 109 2.30 -12.97 -1.13
CA ASN A 109 1.71 -14.31 -1.12
C ASN A 109 2.48 -15.24 -0.14
N ALA A 110 1.93 -16.43 0.12
CA ALA A 110 2.53 -17.39 1.05
C ALA A 110 3.99 -17.78 0.68
N GLU A 111 4.29 -17.94 -0.61
CA GLU A 111 5.63 -18.32 -1.12
C GLU A 111 6.66 -17.21 -0.90
N GLN A 112 6.30 -15.96 -1.22
CA GLN A 112 7.12 -14.77 -0.98
C GLN A 112 7.39 -14.58 0.50
N PHE A 113 6.38 -14.75 1.36
CA PHE A 113 6.56 -14.66 2.81
C PHE A 113 7.41 -15.81 3.36
N GLN A 114 7.29 -17.02 2.82
CA GLN A 114 8.16 -18.13 3.19
C GLN A 114 9.64 -17.87 2.81
N LYS A 115 9.88 -17.35 1.60
CA LYS A 115 11.23 -16.97 1.15
C LYS A 115 11.82 -15.83 1.99
N LEU A 116 10.99 -14.85 2.36
CA LEU A 116 11.37 -13.77 3.29
C LEU A 116 11.82 -14.32 4.64
N LYS A 117 11.03 -15.23 5.26
CA LYS A 117 11.42 -15.91 6.51
C LYS A 117 12.75 -16.68 6.38
N GLN A 118 12.96 -17.40 5.28
CA GLN A 118 14.21 -18.13 5.02
C GLN A 118 15.42 -17.20 4.85
N SER A 119 15.21 -15.94 4.45
CA SER A 119 16.28 -14.96 4.22
C SER A 119 16.61 -14.10 5.45
N MET A 120 15.92 -14.29 6.60
CA MET A 120 16.07 -13.43 7.78
C MET A 120 17.52 -13.28 8.26
N GLY A 121 18.28 -14.37 8.37
CA GLY A 121 19.68 -14.28 8.81
C GLY A 121 20.57 -13.42 7.89
N LEU A 122 20.36 -13.48 6.57
CA LEU A 122 21.08 -12.64 5.60
C LEU A 122 20.66 -11.16 5.71
N ILE A 123 19.39 -10.91 6.04
CA ILE A 123 18.87 -9.55 6.28
C ILE A 123 19.46 -9.00 7.59
N ASP A 124 19.53 -9.80 8.65
CA ASP A 124 20.11 -9.40 9.94
C ASP A 124 21.61 -9.09 9.82
N GLU A 125 22.36 -9.88 9.04
CA GLU A 125 23.77 -9.61 8.71
C GLU A 125 23.92 -8.30 7.93
N ALA A 126 23.09 -8.07 6.90
CA ALA A 126 23.10 -6.84 6.13
C ALA A 126 22.73 -5.60 6.96
N ILE A 127 21.78 -5.72 7.90
CA ILE A 127 21.41 -4.64 8.83
C ILE A 127 22.57 -4.33 9.79
N LYS A 128 23.28 -5.35 10.29
CA LYS A 128 24.45 -5.17 11.17
C LYS A 128 25.61 -4.50 10.44
N ALA A 129 25.80 -4.77 9.14
CA ALA A 129 26.87 -4.19 8.33
C ALA A 129 26.64 -2.71 7.94
N LEU A 130 25.43 -2.16 8.18
CA LEU A 130 25.08 -0.76 7.94
C LEU A 130 25.11 0.10 9.22
N LYS A 131 25.45 -0.48 10.37
CA LYS A 131 25.57 0.17 11.68
C LYS A 131 27.03 0.40 12.06
#